data_AF-A0A1M5H906-F1
#
_entry.id   AF-A0A1M5H906-F1
#
_cell.length_a   1.000
_cell.length_b   1.000
_cell.length_c   1.000
_cell.angle_alpha   90.00
_cell.angle_beta   90.00
_cell.angle_gamma   90.00
#
_symmetry.space_group_name_H-M   'P 1'
#
loop_
_entity.id
_entity.type
_entity.pdbx_description
1 polymer ?
#
loop_
_entity_poly.entity_id
_entity_poly.type
_entity_poly.pdbx_seq_one_letter_code
_entity_poly.pdbx_strand_id
1 'polypeptide(L)'
;MAFTRADLVAAAGIDPWALEAKVAAGDPAQIDHLAAAFYRAGDRTAEAARAEQRSSTLVRHGYSSGGAALDYNATARQTRAHLTDASVALPRIARLLTTVAEDLTTARSGAAEQVRGLAGDLERVDAAWRSFQAGAGHHLPGDDQQAALAGYRNQAVDAVRARGKAVAGCIDAYEARLAHSSKVMADLGFVAPLGLREAAVPAMPPAGADPTRVAAWWKGLTPAEQQALLQHRYQQLGRLQGLPATVLNTANRHRLNDHLAELDREIAALRQSPGVVTGDPGAVNRLGALLAERGQDAGILQVANRRGAPPVFVLRYDPEAGDGQTGVAIALGDPDVANDTAVVVPGTGNNASKLSSVAGNGLSMYDHMSSSSKSVVVWLDGTEPQSIPDAASDEYADRSAPRLADDLAGLRAAHASASGTAGHTTAIGHSYGSYILGKALSGGGKVDDAVFVGSPGVGVDRAGDLHMSGDHVWSGQAGDDPIMFTPNRFTPGLSGNNPSEGDFGARHFDVSDSHGHSEYYQGHSLTNMARIADGNYAAVSTTAAPDHRGLRELPTDALDTYVFDPVETVGHTAGSLFTGHPIDAAQNLYHGVAKNLGDLGHTGEDIVVGAGHVAKSAWDWIT
;
A
#
# COMPACT_ATOMS: atom_id res chain seq x y z
N MET A 1 3.26 16.84 54.82
CA MET A 1 2.63 15.61 55.34
C MET A 1 3.70 14.81 56.06
N ALA A 2 3.32 14.09 57.12
CA ALA A 2 4.23 13.17 57.81
C ALA A 2 4.61 11.92 56.99
N PHE A 3 3.96 11.69 55.84
CA PHE A 3 4.12 10.51 55.00
C PHE A 3 4.34 10.91 53.54
N THR A 4 5.15 10.14 52.81
CA THR A 4 5.33 10.34 51.38
C THR A 4 4.32 9.52 50.57
N ARG A 5 3.99 9.99 49.36
CA ARG A 5 3.10 9.25 48.44
C ARG A 5 3.66 7.86 48.11
N ALA A 6 4.97 7.75 47.86
CA ALA A 6 5.62 6.49 47.52
C ALA A 6 5.47 5.45 48.64
N ASP A 7 5.66 5.87 49.90
CA ASP A 7 5.54 4.97 51.06
C ASP A 7 4.10 4.48 51.28
N LEU A 8 3.12 5.35 51.05
CA LEU A 8 1.71 4.99 51.21
C LEU A 8 1.25 4.05 50.09
N VAL A 9 1.67 4.28 48.85
CA VAL A 9 1.38 3.38 47.71
C VAL A 9 2.00 2.01 47.94
N ALA A 10 3.27 1.94 48.32
CA ALA A 10 3.97 0.68 48.59
C ALA A 10 3.28 -0.13 49.69
N ALA A 11 2.83 0.51 50.77
CA ALA A 11 2.12 -0.14 51.86
C ALA A 11 0.66 -0.51 51.53
N ALA A 12 -0.01 0.30 50.71
CA ALA A 12 -1.39 0.04 50.27
C ALA A 12 -1.47 -1.12 49.25
N GLY A 13 -0.38 -1.33 48.49
CA GLY A 13 -0.31 -2.32 47.41
C GLY A 13 -1.03 -1.89 46.14
N ILE A 14 -1.37 -0.60 46.01
CA ILE A 14 -2.11 -0.04 44.88
C ILE A 14 -1.75 1.45 44.73
N ASP A 15 -1.60 1.93 43.49
CA ASP A 15 -1.36 3.34 43.17
C ASP A 15 -2.60 3.98 42.52
N PRO A 16 -3.46 4.67 43.28
CA PRO A 16 -4.68 5.28 42.76
C PRO A 16 -4.42 6.37 41.72
N TRP A 17 -3.29 7.08 41.82
CA TRP A 17 -2.94 8.17 40.91
C TRP A 17 -2.40 7.65 39.58
N ALA A 18 -1.62 6.57 39.59
CA ALA A 18 -1.18 5.92 38.35
C ALA A 18 -2.37 5.29 37.60
N LEU A 19 -3.32 4.70 38.34
CA LEU A 19 -4.57 4.18 37.77
C LEU A 19 -5.45 5.29 37.17
N GLU A 20 -5.58 6.43 37.87
CA GLU A 20 -6.31 7.59 37.35
C GLU A 20 -5.63 8.17 36.09
N ALA A 21 -4.30 8.30 36.10
CA ALA A 21 -3.55 8.74 34.92
C ALA A 21 -3.74 7.77 33.72
N LYS A 22 -3.79 6.46 33.98
CA LYS A 22 -4.06 5.44 32.95
C LYS A 22 -5.41 5.65 32.28
N VAL A 23 -6.48 5.88 33.04
CA VAL A 23 -7.82 6.11 32.45
C VAL A 23 -7.95 7.52 31.86
N ALA A 24 -7.26 8.51 32.42
CA ALA A 24 -7.25 9.89 31.93
C ALA A 24 -6.53 10.06 30.58
N ALA A 25 -5.61 9.14 30.24
CA ALA A 25 -4.93 9.10 28.95
C ALA A 25 -5.86 8.75 27.78
N GLY A 26 -7.03 8.16 28.04
CA GLY A 26 -8.03 7.89 27.00
C GLY A 26 -8.79 9.15 26.59
N ASP A 27 -9.07 9.31 25.30
CA ASP A 27 -9.76 10.48 24.73
C ASP A 27 -11.17 10.14 24.21
N PRO A 28 -12.24 10.45 24.97
CA PRO A 28 -13.62 10.30 24.52
C PRO A 28 -13.94 11.06 23.23
N ALA A 29 -13.34 12.23 23.00
CA ALA A 29 -13.64 13.05 21.83
C ALA A 29 -13.15 12.37 20.54
N GLN A 30 -12.03 11.66 20.60
CA GLN A 30 -11.54 10.84 19.48
C GLN A 30 -12.51 9.70 19.16
N ILE A 31 -13.06 9.03 20.18
CA ILE A 31 -14.05 7.95 20.00
C ILE A 31 -15.34 8.49 19.39
N ASP A 32 -15.81 9.67 19.84
CA ASP A 32 -16.98 10.34 19.26
C ASP A 32 -16.73 10.82 17.82
N HIS A 33 -15.52 11.26 17.49
CA HIS A 33 -15.15 11.59 16.11
C HIS A 33 -15.25 10.38 15.18
N LEU A 34 -14.82 9.20 15.64
CA LEU A 34 -15.01 7.95 14.93
C LEU A 34 -16.49 7.59 14.82
N ALA A 35 -17.26 7.68 15.90
CA ALA A 35 -18.71 7.45 15.90
C ALA A 35 -19.42 8.32 14.84
N ALA A 36 -19.04 9.60 14.75
CA ALA A 36 -19.58 10.53 13.77
C ALA A 36 -19.22 10.13 12.32
N ALA A 37 -18.06 9.52 12.09
CA ALA A 37 -17.71 8.97 10.79
C ALA A 37 -18.61 7.77 10.41
N PHE A 38 -18.90 6.87 11.35
CA PHE A 38 -19.83 5.76 11.13
C PHE A 38 -21.28 6.20 10.94
N TYR A 39 -21.74 7.25 11.64
CA TYR A 39 -23.05 7.86 11.38
C TYR A 39 -23.14 8.43 9.96
N ARG A 40 -22.15 9.24 9.59
CA ARG A 40 -22.06 9.81 8.23
C ARG A 40 -21.98 8.71 7.18
N ALA A 41 -21.46 7.53 7.51
CA ALA A 41 -21.40 6.37 6.63
C ALA A 41 -22.72 5.62 6.46
N GLY A 42 -23.44 5.43 7.56
CA GLY A 42 -24.75 4.81 7.54
C GLY A 42 -25.78 5.64 6.78
N ASP A 43 -25.83 6.96 7.01
CA ASP A 43 -26.78 7.87 6.35
C ASP A 43 -26.64 7.84 4.83
N ARG A 44 -25.38 7.92 4.43
CA ARG A 44 -24.89 7.78 3.08
C ARG A 44 -25.35 6.45 2.49
N THR A 45 -25.04 5.33 3.13
CA THR A 45 -25.41 3.98 2.65
C THR A 45 -26.94 3.82 2.50
N ALA A 46 -27.71 4.42 3.40
CA ALA A 46 -29.17 4.41 3.34
C ALA A 46 -29.71 5.24 2.16
N GLU A 47 -29.07 6.37 1.83
CA GLU A 47 -29.41 7.18 0.65
C GLU A 47 -29.14 6.41 -0.65
N ALA A 48 -28.00 5.72 -0.69
CA ALA A 48 -27.55 4.79 -1.71
C ALA A 48 -28.59 3.69 -2.00
N ALA A 49 -29.04 2.99 -0.94
CA ALA A 49 -30.04 1.93 -1.03
C ALA A 49 -31.40 2.45 -1.54
N ARG A 50 -31.80 3.68 -1.17
CA ARG A 50 -33.02 4.32 -1.65
C ARG A 50 -32.93 4.72 -3.13
N ALA A 51 -31.76 5.15 -3.59
CA ALA A 51 -31.52 5.49 -5.00
C ALA A 51 -31.61 4.25 -5.91
N GLU A 52 -30.98 3.14 -5.49
CA GLU A 52 -31.09 1.83 -6.15
C GLU A 52 -32.54 1.33 -6.19
N GLN A 53 -33.28 1.45 -5.08
CA GLN A 53 -34.70 1.06 -5.04
C GLN A 53 -35.56 1.86 -6.02
N ARG A 54 -35.28 3.15 -6.19
CA ARG A 54 -35.98 4.00 -7.17
C ARG A 54 -35.60 3.60 -8.60
N SER A 55 -34.31 3.38 -8.87
CA SER A 55 -33.81 2.95 -10.18
C SER A 55 -34.41 1.60 -10.62
N SER A 56 -34.40 0.59 -9.73
CA SER A 56 -34.99 -0.72 -10.02
C SER A 56 -36.51 -0.67 -10.24
N THR A 57 -37.22 0.23 -9.57
CA THR A 57 -38.66 0.46 -9.79
C THR A 57 -38.93 1.10 -11.16
N LEU A 58 -38.07 2.02 -11.60
CA LEU A 58 -38.15 2.69 -12.90
C LEU A 58 -37.85 1.73 -14.06
N VAL A 59 -36.81 0.88 -13.93
CA VAL A 59 -36.47 -0.17 -14.90
C VAL A 59 -37.61 -1.19 -15.06
N ARG A 60 -38.33 -1.50 -13.97
CA ARG A 60 -39.49 -2.39 -14.00
C ARG A 60 -40.74 -1.76 -14.66
N HIS A 61 -40.80 -0.44 -14.79
CA HIS A 61 -41.97 0.27 -15.32
C HIS A 61 -41.80 0.89 -16.72
N GLY A 62 -40.63 0.77 -17.36
CA GLY A 62 -40.54 1.08 -18.78
C GLY A 62 -39.15 1.14 -19.34
N TYR A 63 -38.61 -0.01 -19.79
CA TYR A 63 -37.82 -0.17 -21.02
C TYR A 63 -37.80 -1.67 -21.37
N SER A 64 -38.40 -2.05 -22.51
CA SER A 64 -38.22 -3.36 -23.12
C SER A 64 -37.61 -3.17 -24.50
N SER A 65 -36.38 -3.66 -24.71
CA SER A 65 -35.79 -3.86 -26.03
C SER A 65 -35.60 -5.37 -26.24
N GLY A 66 -36.19 -5.91 -27.30
CA GLY A 66 -35.77 -7.21 -27.85
C GLY A 66 -36.27 -8.50 -27.18
N GLY A 67 -37.28 -8.46 -26.30
CA GLY A 67 -38.05 -9.67 -25.94
C GLY A 67 -37.34 -10.77 -25.13
N ALA A 68 -36.12 -10.56 -24.63
CA ALA A 68 -35.46 -11.45 -23.68
C ALA A 68 -35.18 -10.71 -22.36
N ALA A 69 -35.67 -11.26 -21.25
CA ALA A 69 -35.38 -10.72 -19.93
C ALA A 69 -33.89 -10.94 -19.61
N LEU A 70 -33.11 -9.86 -19.59
CA LEU A 70 -31.78 -9.85 -18.98
C LEU A 70 -31.95 -10.12 -17.47
N ASP A 71 -31.29 -11.14 -16.93
CA ASP A 71 -31.28 -11.41 -15.48
C ASP A 71 -30.32 -10.44 -14.76
N TYR A 72 -30.61 -9.14 -14.87
CA TYR A 72 -29.99 -8.06 -14.08
C TYR A 72 -30.34 -8.19 -12.58
N ASN A 73 -31.28 -9.08 -12.23
CA ASN A 73 -31.86 -9.14 -10.91
C ASN A 73 -30.99 -9.88 -9.88
N ALA A 74 -30.09 -10.80 -10.27
CA ALA A 74 -29.27 -11.55 -9.31
C ALA A 74 -28.21 -10.67 -8.64
N THR A 75 -27.39 -9.97 -9.42
CA THR A 75 -26.37 -9.04 -8.92
C THR A 75 -27.01 -7.84 -8.21
N ALA A 76 -28.10 -7.28 -8.75
CA ALA A 76 -28.84 -6.21 -8.09
C ALA A 76 -29.44 -6.64 -6.74
N ARG A 77 -29.95 -7.89 -6.61
CA ARG A 77 -30.43 -8.43 -5.32
C ARG A 77 -29.30 -8.58 -4.31
N GLN A 78 -28.13 -9.04 -4.72
CA GLN A 78 -26.97 -9.21 -3.85
C GLN A 78 -26.41 -7.86 -3.37
N THR A 79 -26.18 -6.92 -4.30
CA THR A 79 -25.76 -5.55 -3.96
C THR A 79 -26.79 -4.87 -3.05
N ARG A 80 -28.09 -5.06 -3.29
CA ARG A 80 -29.16 -4.55 -2.42
C ARG A 80 -29.15 -5.15 -1.02
N ALA A 81 -28.92 -6.46 -0.90
CA ALA A 81 -28.81 -7.12 0.40
C ALA A 81 -27.62 -6.54 1.19
N HIS A 82 -26.45 -6.42 0.57
CA HIS A 82 -25.26 -5.82 1.20
C HIS A 82 -25.46 -4.35 1.59
N LEU A 83 -26.12 -3.55 0.75
CA LEU A 83 -26.46 -2.15 1.05
C LEU A 83 -27.44 -2.03 2.22
N THR A 84 -28.42 -2.93 2.28
CA THR A 84 -29.41 -2.96 3.36
C THR A 84 -28.74 -3.35 4.68
N ASP A 85 -27.91 -4.39 4.67
CA ASP A 85 -27.18 -4.86 5.86
C ASP A 85 -26.21 -3.79 6.39
N ALA A 86 -25.45 -3.14 5.49
CA ALA A 86 -24.55 -2.04 5.86
C ALA A 86 -25.30 -0.80 6.38
N SER A 87 -26.47 -0.47 5.81
CA SER A 87 -27.31 0.66 6.28
C SER A 87 -27.82 0.48 7.72
N VAL A 88 -27.90 -0.77 8.19
CA VAL A 88 -28.33 -1.12 9.55
C VAL A 88 -27.14 -1.25 10.49
N ALA A 89 -26.04 -1.88 10.04
CA ALA A 89 -24.86 -2.13 10.85
C ALA A 89 -24.10 -0.85 11.21
N LEU A 90 -23.88 0.06 10.26
CA LEU A 90 -23.03 1.24 10.46
C LEU A 90 -23.58 2.23 11.51
N PRO A 91 -24.87 2.62 11.51
CA PRO A 91 -25.42 3.47 12.58
C PRO A 91 -25.42 2.77 13.95
N ARG A 92 -25.50 1.44 13.98
CA ARG A 92 -25.48 0.67 15.23
C ARG A 92 -24.07 0.61 15.83
N ILE A 93 -23.05 0.47 14.99
CA ILE A 93 -21.64 0.62 15.39
C ILE A 93 -21.39 2.04 15.90
N ALA A 94 -21.89 3.07 15.20
CA ALA A 94 -21.75 4.45 15.63
C ALA A 94 -22.32 4.70 17.04
N ARG A 95 -23.52 4.17 17.34
CA ARG A 95 -24.12 4.25 18.68
C ARG A 95 -23.27 3.56 19.74
N LEU A 96 -22.74 2.38 19.44
CA LEU A 96 -21.88 1.63 20.37
C LEU A 96 -20.59 2.39 20.67
N LEU A 97 -20.01 3.08 19.68
CA LEU A 97 -18.84 3.94 19.87
C LEU A 97 -19.16 5.16 20.74
N THR A 98 -20.29 5.84 20.51
CA THR A 98 -20.74 6.94 21.38
C THR A 98 -20.95 6.46 22.82
N THR A 99 -21.57 5.29 23.02
CA THR A 99 -21.71 4.70 24.37
C THR A 99 -20.35 4.41 25.00
N VAL A 100 -19.37 3.93 24.23
CA VAL A 100 -17.99 3.73 24.73
C VAL A 100 -17.34 5.06 25.13
N ALA A 101 -17.53 6.14 24.37
CA ALA A 101 -17.03 7.47 24.71
C ALA A 101 -17.66 8.02 26.02
N GLU A 102 -18.97 7.85 26.17
CA GLU A 102 -19.72 8.22 27.38
C GLU A 102 -19.26 7.40 28.60
N ASP A 103 -19.05 6.10 28.42
CA ASP A 103 -18.56 5.20 29.46
C ASP A 103 -17.13 5.56 29.90
N LEU A 104 -16.26 5.95 28.96
CA LEU A 104 -14.91 6.42 29.26
C LEU A 104 -14.95 7.76 30.01
N THR A 105 -15.81 8.69 29.59
CA THR A 105 -16.02 9.97 30.28
C THR A 105 -16.47 9.76 31.73
N THR A 106 -17.36 8.79 31.94
CA THR A 106 -17.86 8.39 33.26
C THR A 106 -16.73 7.79 34.11
N ALA A 107 -15.93 6.88 33.55
CA ALA A 107 -14.81 6.26 34.25
C ALA A 107 -13.72 7.27 34.64
N ARG A 108 -13.38 8.19 33.73
CA ARG A 108 -12.45 9.29 33.97
C ARG A 108 -12.93 10.19 35.11
N SER A 109 -14.20 10.62 35.04
CA SER A 109 -14.79 11.50 36.06
C SER A 109 -14.85 10.83 37.42
N GLY A 110 -15.25 9.55 37.48
CA GLY A 110 -15.28 8.76 38.70
C GLY A 110 -13.89 8.53 39.31
N ALA A 111 -12.90 8.16 38.49
CA ALA A 111 -11.52 7.97 38.95
C ALA A 111 -10.92 9.28 39.51
N ALA A 112 -11.10 10.39 38.79
CA ALA A 112 -10.64 11.71 39.23
C ALA A 112 -11.32 12.16 40.53
N GLU A 113 -12.60 11.85 40.71
CA GLU A 113 -13.32 12.12 41.96
C GLU A 113 -12.75 11.31 43.13
N GLN A 114 -12.42 10.03 42.93
CA GLN A 114 -11.80 9.21 43.98
C GLN A 114 -10.41 9.73 44.36
N VAL A 115 -9.60 10.17 43.40
CA VAL A 115 -8.27 10.75 43.67
C VAL A 115 -8.38 12.11 44.38
N ARG A 116 -9.36 12.96 44.01
CA ARG A 116 -9.65 14.21 44.74
C ARG A 116 -10.11 13.91 46.17
N GLY A 117 -10.98 12.92 46.34
CA GLY A 117 -11.42 12.45 47.66
C GLY A 117 -10.26 11.95 48.51
N LEU A 118 -9.33 11.19 47.91
CA LEU A 118 -8.11 10.72 48.56
C LEU A 118 -7.23 11.88 49.07
N ALA A 119 -7.06 12.93 48.26
CA ALA A 119 -6.31 14.10 48.70
C ALA A 119 -6.92 14.70 49.98
N GLY A 120 -8.25 14.86 50.02
CA GLY A 120 -8.96 15.33 51.21
C GLY A 120 -8.89 14.36 52.40
N ASP A 121 -8.92 13.05 52.16
CA ASP A 121 -8.77 12.03 53.21
C ASP A 121 -7.37 12.13 53.86
N LEU A 122 -6.32 12.26 53.04
CA LEU A 122 -4.93 12.41 53.51
C LEU A 122 -4.69 13.73 54.25
N GLU A 123 -5.30 14.83 53.79
CA GLU A 123 -5.24 16.12 54.50
C GLU A 123 -5.89 16.04 55.89
N ARG A 124 -7.02 15.34 56.02
CA ARG A 124 -7.66 15.14 57.34
C ARG A 124 -6.81 14.30 58.27
N VAL A 125 -6.17 13.24 57.77
CA VAL A 125 -5.23 12.43 58.57
C VAL A 125 -4.03 13.26 59.02
N ASP A 126 -3.44 14.06 58.13
CA ASP A 126 -2.30 14.92 58.47
C ASP A 126 -2.68 16.03 59.45
N ALA A 127 -3.87 16.63 59.30
CA ALA A 127 -4.39 17.63 60.24
C ALA A 127 -4.66 17.01 61.63
N ALA A 128 -5.25 15.81 61.67
CA ALA A 128 -5.48 15.08 62.93
C ALA A 128 -4.16 14.75 63.63
N TRP A 129 -3.14 14.32 62.89
CA TRP A 129 -1.80 14.09 63.42
C TRP A 129 -1.18 15.35 64.03
N ARG A 130 -1.23 16.48 63.30
CA ARG A 130 -0.70 17.77 63.81
C ARG A 130 -1.44 18.25 65.05
N SER A 131 -2.77 18.09 65.08
CA SER A 131 -3.58 18.45 66.25
C SER A 131 -3.24 17.57 67.46
N PHE A 132 -3.05 16.27 67.26
CA PHE A 132 -2.59 15.36 68.29
C PHE A 132 -1.20 15.76 68.83
N GLN A 133 -0.23 16.03 67.96
CA GLN A 133 1.10 16.48 68.36
C GLN A 133 1.06 17.77 69.17
N ALA A 134 0.28 18.77 68.73
CA ALA A 134 0.15 20.06 69.41
C ALA A 134 -0.57 19.94 70.77
N GLY A 135 -1.40 18.91 70.96
CA GLY A 135 -2.11 18.61 72.19
C GLY A 135 -1.38 17.57 73.05
N ALA A 136 -2.03 16.43 73.28
CA ALA A 136 -1.54 15.39 74.19
C ALA A 136 -0.25 14.70 73.72
N GLY A 137 0.07 14.75 72.42
CA GLY A 137 1.16 14.00 71.81
C GLY A 137 2.56 14.44 72.26
N HIS A 138 2.80 15.74 72.47
CA HIS A 138 4.13 16.23 72.85
C HIS A 138 4.60 15.82 74.25
N HIS A 139 3.68 15.35 75.10
CA HIS A 139 3.98 14.87 76.45
C HIS A 139 4.25 13.35 76.51
N LEU A 140 4.04 12.62 75.42
CA LEU A 140 4.24 11.16 75.38
C LEU A 140 5.72 10.79 75.22
N PRO A 141 6.16 9.66 75.79
CA PRO A 141 7.45 9.04 75.48
C PRO A 141 7.62 8.80 73.97
N GLY A 142 8.87 8.77 73.49
CA GLY A 142 9.18 8.63 72.06
C GLY A 142 8.57 7.38 71.41
N ASP A 143 8.56 6.25 72.11
CA ASP A 143 7.98 5.00 71.61
C ASP A 143 6.45 5.10 71.44
N ASP A 144 5.76 5.77 72.36
CA ASP A 144 4.30 5.99 72.28
C ASP A 144 3.95 6.99 71.17
N GLN A 145 4.80 8.00 70.94
CA GLN A 145 4.65 8.92 69.79
C GLN A 145 4.82 8.19 68.45
N GLN A 146 5.78 7.25 68.37
CA GLN A 146 5.99 6.43 67.17
C GLN A 146 4.81 5.47 66.94
N ALA A 147 4.28 4.84 67.99
CA ALA A 147 3.10 4.00 67.91
C ALA A 147 1.86 4.79 67.44
N ALA A 148 1.66 6.00 67.96
CA ALA A 148 0.60 6.89 67.51
C ALA A 148 0.77 7.30 66.03
N LEU A 149 1.98 7.69 65.61
CA LEU A 149 2.29 8.02 64.21
C LEU A 149 2.00 6.83 63.28
N ALA A 150 2.34 5.60 63.70
CA ALA A 150 2.03 4.39 62.95
C ALA A 150 0.51 4.18 62.79
N GLY A 151 -0.28 4.52 63.81
CA GLY A 151 -1.75 4.51 63.75
C GLY A 151 -2.30 5.45 62.67
N TYR A 152 -1.84 6.70 62.63
CA TYR A 152 -2.22 7.66 61.56
C TYR A 152 -1.71 7.23 60.19
N ARG A 153 -0.50 6.64 60.12
CA ARG A 153 0.01 6.05 58.87
C ARG A 153 -0.91 4.96 58.35
N ASN A 154 -1.37 4.06 59.22
CA ASN A 154 -2.29 2.99 58.83
C ASN A 154 -3.63 3.54 58.31
N GLN A 155 -4.17 4.60 58.92
CA GLN A 155 -5.37 5.28 58.41
C GLN A 155 -5.15 5.87 57.01
N ALA A 156 -4.00 6.51 56.77
CA ALA A 156 -3.64 7.01 55.44
C ALA A 156 -3.49 5.87 54.41
N VAL A 157 -2.86 4.75 54.78
CA VAL A 157 -2.71 3.57 53.93
C VAL A 157 -4.08 2.95 53.60
N ASP A 158 -4.97 2.85 54.58
CA ASP A 158 -6.32 2.33 54.37
C ASP A 158 -7.15 3.24 53.45
N ALA A 159 -7.00 4.57 53.57
CA ALA A 159 -7.61 5.52 52.64
C ALA A 159 -7.08 5.33 51.21
N VAL A 160 -5.75 5.22 51.02
CA VAL A 160 -5.14 4.94 49.70
C VAL A 160 -5.65 3.63 49.13
N ARG A 161 -5.72 2.56 49.95
CA ARG A 161 -6.22 1.26 49.51
C ARG A 161 -7.69 1.29 49.13
N ALA A 162 -8.54 1.95 49.93
CA ALA A 162 -9.97 2.05 49.67
C ALA A 162 -10.26 2.86 48.41
N ARG A 163 -9.65 4.05 48.27
CA ARG A 163 -9.80 4.90 47.08
C ARG A 163 -9.18 4.26 45.84
N GLY A 164 -8.03 3.58 45.99
CA GLY A 164 -7.41 2.81 44.91
C GLY A 164 -8.32 1.70 44.38
N LYS A 165 -8.97 0.94 45.27
CA LYS A 165 -9.97 -0.06 44.86
C LYS A 165 -11.16 0.57 44.15
N ALA A 166 -11.61 1.75 44.58
CA ALA A 166 -12.69 2.47 43.91
C ALA A 166 -12.29 2.95 42.51
N VAL A 167 -11.07 3.49 42.34
CA VAL A 167 -10.52 3.84 41.01
C VAL A 167 -10.43 2.60 40.12
N ALA A 168 -9.90 1.49 40.63
CA ALA A 168 -9.84 0.23 39.91
C ALA A 168 -11.24 -0.24 39.49
N GLY A 169 -12.24 -0.15 40.38
CA GLY A 169 -13.63 -0.47 40.05
C GLY A 169 -14.23 0.39 38.94
N CYS A 170 -13.86 1.67 38.82
CA CYS A 170 -14.25 2.52 37.69
C CYS A 170 -13.66 2.00 36.37
N ILE A 171 -12.39 1.55 36.39
CA ILE A 171 -11.69 0.99 35.24
C ILE A 171 -12.30 -0.36 34.85
N ASP A 172 -12.47 -1.28 35.80
CA ASP A 172 -13.05 -2.61 35.57
C ASP A 172 -14.46 -2.51 34.97
N ALA A 173 -15.27 -1.57 35.47
CA ALA A 173 -16.62 -1.33 34.96
C ALA A 173 -16.60 -0.81 33.51
N TYR A 174 -15.64 0.05 33.17
CA TYR A 174 -15.43 0.52 31.80
C TYR A 174 -14.96 -0.62 30.88
N GLU A 175 -13.95 -1.38 31.30
CA GLU A 175 -13.38 -2.49 30.52
C GLU A 175 -14.45 -3.57 30.23
N ALA A 176 -15.33 -3.88 31.20
CA ALA A 176 -16.44 -4.80 31.00
C ALA A 176 -17.46 -4.30 29.96
N ARG A 177 -17.82 -3.02 30.00
CA ARG A 177 -18.75 -2.42 29.02
C ARG A 177 -18.12 -2.31 27.65
N LEU A 178 -16.84 -1.94 27.58
CA LEU A 178 -16.06 -1.92 26.35
C LEU A 178 -16.01 -3.32 25.72
N ALA A 179 -15.69 -4.36 26.49
CA ALA A 179 -15.66 -5.73 25.98
C ALA A 179 -17.02 -6.19 25.41
N HIS A 180 -18.12 -5.82 26.08
CA HIS A 180 -19.47 -6.08 25.57
C HIS A 180 -19.73 -5.35 24.25
N SER A 181 -19.49 -4.04 24.21
CA SER A 181 -19.67 -3.22 23.00
C SER A 181 -18.79 -3.70 21.85
N SER A 182 -17.53 -4.05 22.10
CA SER A 182 -16.60 -4.59 21.11
C SER A 182 -17.10 -5.91 20.51
N LYS A 183 -17.65 -6.81 21.34
CA LYS A 183 -18.25 -8.06 20.82
C LYS A 183 -19.44 -7.78 19.91
N VAL A 184 -20.36 -6.91 20.34
CA VAL A 184 -21.55 -6.56 19.54
C VAL A 184 -21.14 -5.86 18.25
N MET A 185 -20.12 -5.00 18.28
CA MET A 185 -19.57 -4.38 17.07
C MET A 185 -18.93 -5.41 16.15
N ALA A 186 -18.16 -6.38 16.68
CA ALA A 186 -17.55 -7.44 15.88
C ALA A 186 -18.59 -8.33 15.18
N ASP A 187 -19.70 -8.66 15.87
CA ASP A 187 -20.84 -9.38 15.28
C ASP A 187 -21.51 -8.58 14.13
N LEU A 188 -21.33 -7.25 14.11
CA LEU A 188 -21.78 -6.36 13.04
C LEU A 188 -20.72 -6.15 11.94
N GLY A 189 -19.61 -6.88 11.98
CA GLY A 189 -18.52 -6.79 11.01
C GLY A 189 -17.48 -5.70 11.31
N PHE A 190 -17.52 -5.08 12.49
CA PHE A 190 -16.51 -4.11 12.91
C PHE A 190 -15.24 -4.84 13.40
N VAL A 191 -14.13 -4.62 12.71
CA VAL A 191 -12.82 -5.10 13.18
C VAL A 191 -12.18 -3.98 14.00
N ALA A 192 -12.20 -4.12 15.32
CA ALA A 192 -11.47 -3.21 16.21
C ALA A 192 -9.96 -3.43 16.03
N PRO A 193 -9.14 -2.37 15.87
CA PRO A 193 -7.71 -2.49 16.12
C PRO A 193 -7.50 -2.83 17.59
N LEU A 194 -6.99 -4.04 17.84
CA LEU A 194 -6.86 -4.60 19.18
C LEU A 194 -5.84 -3.82 20.01
N GLY A 195 -6.28 -3.36 21.20
CA GLY A 195 -5.45 -2.74 22.23
C GLY A 195 -5.84 -3.15 23.65
N LEU A 196 -6.41 -4.35 23.86
CA LEU A 196 -6.82 -4.84 25.19
C LEU A 196 -5.99 -6.02 25.73
N ARG A 197 -4.91 -6.37 25.04
CA ARG A 197 -3.71 -7.06 25.54
C ARG A 197 -2.67 -6.82 24.46
N GLU A 198 -1.55 -6.19 24.80
CA GLU A 198 -0.40 -6.10 23.91
C GLU A 198 0.01 -7.55 23.62
N ALA A 199 -0.39 -8.09 22.47
CA ALA A 199 0.10 -9.38 22.03
C ALA A 199 1.62 -9.24 21.96
N ALA A 200 2.36 -10.17 22.57
CA ALA A 200 3.81 -10.14 22.49
C ALA A 200 4.21 -10.09 21.01
N VAL A 201 4.92 -9.03 20.61
CA VAL A 201 5.38 -8.88 19.22
C VAL A 201 6.31 -10.05 18.92
N PRO A 202 5.96 -10.99 18.02
CA PRO A 202 6.80 -12.14 17.74
C PRO A 202 8.19 -11.73 17.23
N ALA A 203 9.17 -12.60 17.44
CA ALA A 203 10.46 -12.46 16.80
C ALA A 203 10.28 -12.56 15.27
N MET A 204 10.90 -11.65 14.54
CA MET A 204 10.85 -11.67 13.08
C MET A 204 11.97 -12.50 12.46
N PRO A 205 11.78 -13.03 11.24
CA PRO A 205 12.86 -13.51 10.41
C PRO A 205 13.90 -12.40 10.15
N PRO A 206 15.19 -12.77 9.99
CA PRO A 206 16.22 -11.81 9.61
C PRO A 206 15.97 -11.24 8.21
N ALA A 207 16.57 -10.09 7.90
CA ALA A 207 16.59 -9.55 6.54
C ALA A 207 17.24 -10.56 5.56
N GLY A 208 16.69 -10.69 4.35
CA GLY A 208 17.14 -11.68 3.37
C GLY A 208 16.85 -13.13 3.74
N ALA A 209 15.95 -13.39 4.70
CA ALA A 209 15.46 -14.74 4.96
C ALA A 209 14.78 -15.32 3.71
N ASP A 210 14.92 -16.64 3.53
CA ASP A 210 14.25 -17.38 2.46
C ASP A 210 12.74 -17.07 2.40
N PRO A 211 12.21 -16.62 1.24
CA PRO A 211 10.82 -16.21 1.13
C PRO A 211 9.80 -17.30 1.48
N THR A 212 10.12 -18.58 1.21
CA THR A 212 9.24 -19.70 1.56
C THR A 212 9.14 -19.86 3.08
N ARG A 213 10.25 -19.66 3.81
CA ARG A 213 10.24 -19.65 5.27
C ARG A 213 9.51 -18.44 5.85
N VAL A 214 9.64 -17.27 5.24
CA VAL A 214 8.88 -16.07 5.63
C VAL A 214 7.39 -16.32 5.47
N ALA A 215 6.97 -16.82 4.31
CA ALA A 215 5.58 -17.16 4.02
C ALA A 215 5.01 -18.15 5.06
N ALA A 216 5.76 -19.21 5.38
CA ALA A 216 5.37 -20.21 6.37
C ALA A 216 5.31 -19.63 7.80
N TRP A 217 6.28 -18.78 8.16
CA TRP A 217 6.29 -18.06 9.44
C TRP A 217 5.05 -17.19 9.60
N TRP A 218 4.77 -16.33 8.60
CA TRP A 218 3.62 -15.42 8.66
C TRP A 218 2.29 -16.18 8.75
N LYS A 219 2.13 -17.25 7.97
CA LYS A 219 0.94 -18.12 8.00
C LYS A 219 0.76 -18.83 9.35
N GLY A 220 1.84 -19.08 10.08
CA GLY A 220 1.82 -19.69 11.41
C GLY A 220 1.45 -18.73 12.55
N LEU A 221 1.46 -17.42 12.31
CA LEU A 221 1.10 -16.41 13.31
C LEU A 221 -0.41 -16.34 13.54
N THR A 222 -0.81 -16.03 14.76
CA THR A 222 -2.20 -15.67 15.07
C THR A 222 -2.56 -14.30 14.46
N PRO A 223 -3.85 -14.02 14.19
CA PRO A 223 -4.26 -12.71 13.69
C PRO A 223 -3.83 -11.54 14.59
N ALA A 224 -3.79 -11.75 15.91
CA ALA A 224 -3.34 -10.73 16.86
C ALA A 224 -1.83 -10.43 16.74
N GLU A 225 -1.01 -11.47 16.51
CA GLU A 225 0.43 -11.33 16.29
C GLU A 225 0.74 -10.66 14.95
N GLN A 226 0.04 -11.05 13.88
CA GLN A 226 0.14 -10.40 12.57
C GLN A 226 -0.19 -8.91 12.65
N GLN A 227 -1.27 -8.57 13.35
CA GLN A 227 -1.68 -7.18 13.56
C GLN A 227 -0.65 -6.40 14.41
N ALA A 228 -0.12 -7.00 15.47
CA ALA A 228 0.91 -6.38 16.31
C ALA A 228 2.19 -6.09 15.50
N LEU A 229 2.59 -6.97 14.59
CA LEU A 229 3.71 -6.73 13.68
C LEU A 229 3.41 -5.62 12.67
N LEU A 230 2.19 -5.58 12.11
CA LEU A 230 1.77 -4.49 11.22
C LEU A 230 1.74 -3.13 11.95
N GLN A 231 1.40 -3.10 13.23
CA GLN A 231 1.40 -1.87 14.02
C GLN A 231 2.81 -1.42 14.42
N HIS A 232 3.65 -2.34 14.87
CA HIS A 232 4.92 -2.00 15.53
C HIS A 232 6.16 -2.27 14.68
N ARG A 233 6.04 -3.01 13.57
CA ARG A 233 7.15 -3.49 12.74
C ARG A 233 6.88 -3.39 11.23
N TYR A 234 5.95 -2.54 10.78
CA TYR A 234 5.65 -2.36 9.36
C TYR A 234 6.87 -1.94 8.53
N GLN A 235 7.80 -1.17 9.12
CA GLN A 235 9.05 -0.79 8.46
C GLN A 235 9.85 -2.01 8.00
N GLN A 236 9.93 -3.05 8.83
CA GLN A 236 10.66 -4.27 8.50
C GLN A 236 9.80 -5.25 7.68
N LEU A 237 8.49 -5.33 7.94
CA LEU A 237 7.58 -6.17 7.15
C LEU A 237 7.56 -5.76 5.67
N GLY A 238 7.50 -4.46 5.37
CA GLY A 238 7.46 -3.97 3.99
C GLY A 238 8.71 -4.27 3.15
N ARG A 239 9.75 -4.85 3.76
CA ARG A 239 11.01 -5.26 3.12
C ARG A 239 11.21 -6.79 3.11
N LEU A 240 10.25 -7.55 3.64
CA LEU A 240 10.41 -8.98 3.86
C LEU A 240 9.69 -9.78 2.77
N GLN A 241 10.47 -10.36 1.86
CA GLN A 241 9.96 -11.13 0.73
C GLN A 241 9.22 -12.40 1.17
N GLY A 242 8.17 -12.75 0.44
CA GLY A 242 7.32 -13.91 0.73
C GLY A 242 6.13 -13.62 1.66
N LEU A 243 5.97 -12.38 2.11
CA LEU A 243 4.74 -11.94 2.77
C LEU A 243 3.59 -11.78 1.76
N PRO A 244 2.33 -12.00 2.17
CA PRO A 244 1.18 -11.76 1.31
C PRO A 244 1.15 -10.33 0.75
N ALA A 245 0.68 -10.16 -0.47
CA ALA A 245 0.53 -8.87 -1.15
C ALA A 245 -0.28 -7.87 -0.34
N THR A 246 -1.33 -8.33 0.37
CA THR A 246 -2.12 -7.51 1.29
C THR A 246 -1.30 -6.95 2.45
N VAL A 247 -0.37 -7.75 3.00
CA VAL A 247 0.50 -7.37 4.12
C VAL A 247 1.58 -6.41 3.66
N LEU A 248 2.25 -6.71 2.53
CA LEU A 248 3.22 -5.80 1.91
C LEU A 248 2.57 -4.47 1.56
N ASN A 249 1.36 -4.49 0.99
CA ASN A 249 0.59 -3.29 0.67
C ASN A 249 0.31 -2.44 1.91
N THR A 250 -0.19 -3.02 3.00
CA THR A 250 -0.43 -2.28 4.24
C THR A 250 0.86 -1.71 4.80
N ALA A 251 1.91 -2.54 4.93
CA ALA A 251 3.17 -2.13 5.49
C ALA A 251 3.85 -1.01 4.67
N ASN A 252 3.92 -1.16 3.35
CA ASN A 252 4.55 -0.17 2.47
C ASN A 252 3.76 1.12 2.38
N ARG A 253 2.42 1.09 2.48
CA ARG A 253 1.63 2.33 2.55
C ARG A 253 1.85 3.09 3.86
N HIS A 254 2.05 2.40 4.98
CA HIS A 254 2.48 3.06 6.22
C HIS A 254 3.88 3.68 6.06
N ARG A 255 4.84 2.93 5.52
CA ARG A 255 6.20 3.44 5.25
C ARG A 255 6.19 4.68 4.36
N LEU A 256 5.36 4.68 3.31
CA LEU A 256 5.22 5.78 2.37
C LEU A 256 4.57 7.02 3.00
N ASN A 257 3.54 6.84 3.84
CA ASN A 257 2.92 7.95 4.57
C ASN A 257 3.90 8.58 5.59
N ASP A 258 4.65 7.76 6.33
CA ASP A 258 5.68 8.25 7.26
C ASP A 258 6.74 9.07 6.54
N HIS A 259 7.21 8.57 5.40
CA HIS A 259 8.23 9.24 4.62
C HIS A 259 7.73 10.57 4.06
N LEU A 260 6.50 10.62 3.54
CA LEU A 260 5.86 11.88 3.13
C LEU A 260 5.76 12.90 4.28
N ALA A 261 5.43 12.45 5.49
CA ALA A 261 5.38 13.31 6.66
C ALA A 261 6.77 13.82 7.10
N GLU A 262 7.82 13.00 6.94
CA GLU A 262 9.21 13.43 7.14
C GLU A 262 9.63 14.47 6.09
N LEU A 263 9.40 14.19 4.81
CA LEU A 263 9.69 15.11 3.71
C LEU A 263 8.95 16.44 3.88
N ASP A 264 7.68 16.42 4.29
CA ASP A 264 6.91 17.63 4.56
C ASP A 264 7.53 18.48 5.70
N ARG A 265 8.02 17.83 6.76
CA ARG A 265 8.74 18.51 7.86
C ARG A 265 10.06 19.09 7.39
N GLU A 266 10.86 18.33 6.64
CA GLU A 266 12.16 18.79 6.12
C GLU A 266 12.00 19.95 5.14
N ILE A 267 11.03 19.86 4.20
CA ILE A 267 10.69 20.92 3.26
C ILE A 267 10.25 22.19 4.00
N ALA A 268 9.38 22.06 5.01
CA ALA A 268 8.92 23.21 5.79
C ALA A 268 10.07 23.90 6.55
N ALA A 269 10.96 23.12 7.15
CA ALA A 269 12.14 23.65 7.83
C ALA A 269 13.12 24.32 6.85
N LEU A 270 13.41 23.67 5.73
CA LEU A 270 14.38 24.16 4.75
C LEU A 270 13.90 25.44 4.05
N ARG A 271 12.59 25.58 3.77
CA ARG A 271 11.98 26.82 3.26
C ARG A 271 12.20 28.03 4.16
N GLN A 272 12.33 27.81 5.47
CA GLN A 272 12.58 28.87 6.45
C GLN A 272 14.07 29.10 6.71
N SER A 273 14.95 28.26 6.14
CA SER A 273 16.38 28.38 6.36
C SER A 273 16.93 29.68 5.72
N PRO A 274 17.92 30.34 6.34
CA PRO A 274 18.56 31.51 5.74
C PRO A 274 19.09 31.23 4.34
N GLY A 275 19.64 30.03 4.09
CA GLY A 275 20.16 29.62 2.79
C GLY A 275 19.12 29.73 1.68
N VAL A 276 17.94 29.13 1.86
CA VAL A 276 16.87 29.24 0.84
C VAL A 276 16.39 30.68 0.70
N VAL A 277 16.21 31.42 1.80
CA VAL A 277 15.73 32.81 1.79
C VAL A 277 16.69 33.75 1.06
N THR A 278 18.00 33.54 1.23
CA THR A 278 19.05 34.34 0.57
C THR A 278 19.40 33.84 -0.83
N GLY A 279 18.79 32.74 -1.29
CA GLY A 279 19.06 32.14 -2.60
C GLY A 279 20.39 31.39 -2.70
N ASP A 280 20.87 30.79 -1.61
CA ASP A 280 22.03 29.89 -1.64
C ASP A 280 21.77 28.70 -2.58
N PRO A 281 22.60 28.49 -3.63
CA PRO A 281 22.37 27.43 -4.61
C PRO A 281 22.28 26.03 -4.00
N GLY A 282 23.07 25.73 -2.96
CA GLY A 282 23.05 24.43 -2.30
C GLY A 282 21.72 24.17 -1.58
N ALA A 283 21.25 25.15 -0.82
CA ALA A 283 19.96 25.08 -0.12
C ALA A 283 18.77 24.99 -1.09
N VAL A 284 18.79 25.76 -2.19
CA VAL A 284 17.76 25.72 -3.23
C VAL A 284 17.75 24.36 -3.95
N ASN A 285 18.92 23.82 -4.29
CA ASN A 285 19.02 22.50 -4.93
C ASN A 285 18.52 21.38 -4.00
N ARG A 286 18.86 21.43 -2.71
CA ARG A 286 18.35 20.47 -1.72
C ARG A 286 16.83 20.54 -1.59
N LEU A 287 16.26 21.75 -1.56
CA LEU A 287 14.80 21.92 -1.53
C LEU A 287 14.15 21.35 -2.80
N GLY A 288 14.76 21.56 -3.97
CA GLY A 288 14.31 20.98 -5.23
C GLY A 288 14.31 19.44 -5.20
N ALA A 289 15.37 18.83 -4.67
CA ALA A 289 15.48 17.38 -4.53
C ALA A 289 14.38 16.80 -3.62
N LEU A 290 14.16 17.40 -2.44
CA LEU A 290 13.10 16.96 -1.52
C LEU A 290 11.70 17.10 -2.11
N LEU A 291 11.44 18.18 -2.86
CA LEU A 291 10.16 18.37 -3.55
C LEU A 291 9.95 17.32 -4.66
N ALA A 292 11.01 16.96 -5.38
CA ALA A 292 10.96 15.92 -6.40
C ALA A 292 10.68 14.54 -5.78
N GLU A 293 11.39 14.18 -4.71
CA GLU A 293 11.21 12.95 -3.94
C GLU A 293 9.79 12.84 -3.37
N ARG A 294 9.31 13.91 -2.73
CA ARG A 294 7.92 14.00 -2.24
C ARG A 294 6.91 13.84 -3.37
N GLY A 295 7.20 14.38 -4.56
CA GLY A 295 6.36 14.25 -5.75
C GLY A 295 6.27 12.80 -6.24
N GLN A 296 7.39 12.08 -6.26
CA GLN A 296 7.43 10.64 -6.58
C GLN A 296 6.55 9.84 -5.62
N ASP A 297 6.74 10.04 -4.32
CA ASP A 297 6.04 9.29 -3.27
C ASP A 297 4.54 9.58 -3.23
N ALA A 298 4.15 10.84 -3.42
CA ALA A 298 2.75 11.23 -3.57
C ALA A 298 2.12 10.62 -4.83
N GLY A 299 2.87 10.52 -5.92
CA GLY A 299 2.47 9.85 -7.16
C GLY A 299 2.21 8.35 -6.96
N ILE A 300 3.06 7.67 -6.17
CA ILE A 300 2.85 6.27 -5.80
C ILE A 300 1.53 6.10 -5.05
N LEU A 301 1.27 6.93 -4.04
CA LEU A 301 -0.02 6.89 -3.33
C LEU A 301 -1.19 7.21 -4.24
N GLN A 302 -1.05 8.13 -5.21
CA GLN A 302 -2.12 8.44 -6.14
C GLN A 302 -2.50 7.22 -6.99
N VAL A 303 -1.52 6.49 -7.52
CA VAL A 303 -1.74 5.25 -8.26
C VAL A 303 -2.33 4.16 -7.35
N ALA A 304 -1.77 3.97 -6.15
CA ALA A 304 -2.24 2.97 -5.18
C ALA A 304 -3.63 3.28 -4.58
N ASN A 305 -4.08 4.53 -4.63
CA ASN A 305 -5.41 4.97 -4.18
C ASN A 305 -6.43 5.08 -5.31
N ARG A 306 -6.04 4.72 -6.55
CA ARG A 306 -6.98 4.71 -7.67
C ARG A 306 -8.15 3.79 -7.32
N ARG A 307 -9.36 4.33 -7.43
CA ARG A 307 -10.60 3.60 -7.18
C ARG A 307 -11.00 2.81 -8.42
N GLY A 308 -11.63 1.67 -8.21
CA GLY A 308 -12.12 0.79 -9.27
C GLY A 308 -11.39 -0.56 -9.30
N ALA A 309 -11.70 -1.36 -10.31
CA ALA A 309 -11.01 -2.60 -10.59
C ALA A 309 -9.92 -2.36 -11.66
N PRO A 310 -8.77 -3.05 -11.57
CA PRO A 310 -8.38 -3.94 -10.49
C PRO A 310 -7.89 -3.21 -9.22
N PRO A 311 -7.96 -3.86 -8.03
CA PRO A 311 -7.32 -3.32 -6.83
C PRO A 311 -5.81 -3.17 -7.03
N VAL A 312 -5.21 -2.15 -6.41
CA VAL A 312 -3.77 -1.87 -6.51
C VAL A 312 -3.07 -2.16 -5.18
N PHE A 313 -2.01 -2.95 -5.21
CA PHE A 313 -1.19 -3.31 -4.05
C PHE A 313 0.22 -2.76 -4.18
N VAL A 314 0.76 -2.13 -3.14
CA VAL A 314 2.16 -1.68 -3.08
C VAL A 314 3.04 -2.80 -2.52
N LEU A 315 3.65 -3.58 -3.40
CA LEU A 315 4.45 -4.76 -3.02
C LEU A 315 5.84 -4.38 -2.52
N ARG A 316 6.45 -3.37 -3.13
CA ARG A 316 7.76 -2.84 -2.77
C ARG A 316 7.70 -1.33 -2.66
N TYR A 317 8.43 -0.80 -1.69
CA TYR A 317 8.73 0.62 -1.57
C TYR A 317 10.12 0.79 -0.96
N ASP A 318 10.98 1.56 -1.63
CA ASP A 318 12.35 1.79 -1.23
C ASP A 318 12.75 3.24 -1.60
N PRO A 319 12.59 4.22 -0.70
CA PRO A 319 12.93 5.61 -0.98
C PRO A 319 14.44 5.86 -1.16
N GLU A 320 15.26 4.88 -0.78
CA GLU A 320 16.72 4.96 -0.84
C GLU A 320 17.32 3.99 -1.88
N ALA A 321 16.53 3.61 -2.89
CA ALA A 321 16.92 2.53 -3.80
C ALA A 321 18.21 2.85 -4.60
N GLY A 322 18.40 4.10 -5.00
CA GLY A 322 19.65 4.60 -5.59
C GLY A 322 19.49 5.98 -6.23
N ASP A 323 20.59 6.75 -6.28
CA ASP A 323 20.74 7.97 -7.11
C ASP A 323 19.59 9.02 -7.01
N GLY A 324 18.91 9.09 -5.85
CA GLY A 324 17.79 10.01 -5.59
C GLY A 324 16.44 9.56 -6.14
N GLN A 325 16.31 8.27 -6.49
CA GLN A 325 15.10 7.68 -7.04
C GLN A 325 14.45 6.69 -6.05
N THR A 326 13.12 6.71 -6.00
CA THR A 326 12.33 5.76 -5.24
C THR A 326 12.13 4.47 -6.05
N GLY A 327 12.48 3.33 -5.47
CA GLY A 327 12.09 2.01 -5.96
C GLY A 327 10.67 1.64 -5.52
N VAL A 328 9.85 1.14 -6.44
CA VAL A 328 8.45 0.78 -6.22
C VAL A 328 8.00 -0.37 -7.12
N ALA A 329 7.34 -1.36 -6.53
CA ALA A 329 6.60 -2.37 -7.29
C ALA A 329 5.12 -2.34 -6.87
N ILE A 330 4.23 -2.28 -7.85
CA ILE A 330 2.78 -2.35 -7.62
C ILE A 330 2.19 -3.54 -8.33
N ALA A 331 1.15 -4.15 -7.76
CA ALA A 331 0.33 -5.15 -8.44
C ALA A 331 -1.06 -4.61 -8.72
N LEU A 332 -1.53 -4.84 -9.95
CA LEU A 332 -2.90 -4.67 -10.41
C LEU A 332 -3.59 -6.03 -10.30
N GLY A 333 -4.48 -6.20 -9.31
CA GLY A 333 -5.01 -7.50 -8.92
C GLY A 333 -4.08 -8.20 -7.92
N ASP A 334 -4.63 -9.16 -7.17
CA ASP A 334 -3.89 -9.85 -6.10
C ASP A 334 -3.07 -11.03 -6.67
N PRO A 335 -1.72 -10.95 -6.69
CA PRO A 335 -0.88 -12.01 -7.24
C PRO A 335 -0.90 -13.29 -6.39
N ASP A 336 -1.28 -13.23 -5.11
CA ASP A 336 -1.27 -14.38 -4.21
C ASP A 336 -2.36 -15.41 -4.57
N VAL A 337 -3.42 -14.95 -5.26
CA VAL A 337 -4.57 -15.78 -5.68
C VAL A 337 -4.77 -15.80 -7.19
N ALA A 338 -4.02 -15.00 -7.94
CA ALA A 338 -4.03 -15.01 -9.40
C ALA A 338 -3.47 -16.32 -9.95
N ASN A 339 -4.18 -16.95 -10.89
CA ASN A 339 -3.65 -18.09 -11.62
C ASN A 339 -2.49 -17.66 -12.52
N ASP A 340 -2.61 -16.47 -13.11
CA ASP A 340 -1.69 -15.93 -14.10
C ASP A 340 -1.21 -14.54 -13.65
N THR A 341 0.10 -14.39 -13.45
CA THR A 341 0.72 -13.13 -13.06
C THR A 341 1.74 -12.69 -14.10
N ALA A 342 1.54 -11.51 -14.68
CA ALA A 342 2.55 -10.86 -15.52
C ALA A 342 3.40 -9.90 -14.68
N VAL A 343 4.73 -9.89 -14.86
CA VAL A 343 5.65 -8.94 -14.23
C VAL A 343 6.30 -8.10 -15.31
N VAL A 344 5.96 -6.80 -15.35
CA VAL A 344 6.47 -5.84 -16.33
C VAL A 344 7.70 -5.13 -15.77
N VAL A 345 8.83 -5.32 -16.46
CA VAL A 345 10.13 -4.71 -16.18
C VAL A 345 10.45 -3.72 -17.31
N PRO A 346 10.23 -2.40 -17.10
CA PRO A 346 10.42 -1.39 -18.12
C PRO A 346 11.90 -1.04 -18.32
N GLY A 347 12.20 -0.29 -19.37
CA GLY A 347 13.56 0.10 -19.74
C GLY A 347 14.01 1.48 -19.29
N THR A 348 15.02 2.00 -19.98
CA THR A 348 15.69 3.29 -19.71
C THR A 348 14.73 4.46 -19.55
N GLY A 349 15.01 5.31 -18.57
CA GLY A 349 14.28 6.53 -18.29
C GLY A 349 12.97 6.32 -17.53
N ASN A 350 12.65 5.11 -17.10
CA ASN A 350 11.53 4.84 -16.19
C ASN A 350 11.98 4.96 -14.73
N ASN A 351 11.10 5.52 -13.90
CA ASN A 351 11.31 5.72 -12.46
C ASN A 351 9.97 6.02 -11.78
N ALA A 352 9.97 6.16 -10.44
CA ALA A 352 8.74 6.40 -9.68
C ALA A 352 7.96 7.66 -10.10
N SER A 353 8.60 8.72 -10.62
CA SER A 353 7.88 9.90 -11.13
C SER A 353 7.04 9.58 -12.38
N LYS A 354 7.39 8.52 -13.11
CA LYS A 354 6.67 8.02 -14.29
C LYS A 354 5.74 6.85 -13.98
N LEU A 355 5.59 6.46 -12.70
CA LEU A 355 4.81 5.29 -12.32
C LEU A 355 3.38 5.32 -12.89
N SER A 356 2.71 6.48 -12.94
CA SER A 356 1.36 6.58 -13.54
C SER A 356 1.33 6.13 -15.00
N SER A 357 2.35 6.48 -15.79
CA SER A 357 2.48 6.07 -17.18
C SER A 357 2.77 4.57 -17.29
N VAL A 358 3.72 4.06 -16.51
CA VAL A 358 4.10 2.63 -16.56
C VAL A 358 2.97 1.75 -16.04
N ALA A 359 2.24 2.20 -15.02
CA ALA A 359 1.01 1.58 -14.55
C ALA A 359 -0.09 1.57 -15.60
N GLY A 360 -0.10 2.54 -16.53
CA GLY A 360 -0.95 2.53 -17.72
C GLY A 360 -0.68 1.31 -18.61
N ASN A 361 0.59 1.02 -18.91
CA ASN A 361 0.97 -0.18 -19.66
C ASN A 361 0.60 -1.47 -18.91
N GLY A 362 0.80 -1.49 -17.58
CA GLY A 362 0.36 -2.59 -16.73
C GLY A 362 -1.16 -2.80 -16.77
N LEU A 363 -1.94 -1.72 -16.79
CA LEU A 363 -3.40 -1.79 -16.90
C LEU A 363 -3.83 -2.29 -18.29
N SER A 364 -3.20 -1.82 -19.36
CA SER A 364 -3.44 -2.33 -20.71
C SER A 364 -3.17 -3.83 -20.79
N MET A 365 -2.09 -4.31 -20.18
CA MET A 365 -1.78 -5.73 -20.06
C MET A 365 -2.86 -6.46 -19.26
N TYR A 366 -3.24 -5.93 -18.10
CA TYR A 366 -4.29 -6.51 -17.25
C TYR A 366 -5.62 -6.65 -18.01
N ASP A 367 -6.00 -5.63 -18.78
CA ASP A 367 -7.26 -5.63 -19.56
C ASP A 367 -7.24 -6.63 -20.73
N HIS A 368 -6.06 -6.90 -21.32
CA HIS A 368 -5.91 -7.84 -22.43
C HIS A 368 -5.74 -9.30 -22.00
N MET A 369 -5.26 -9.55 -20.77
CA MET A 369 -5.25 -10.90 -20.21
C MET A 369 -6.67 -11.43 -20.10
N SER A 370 -6.90 -12.64 -20.59
CA SER A 370 -8.20 -13.29 -20.62
C SER A 370 -8.49 -14.11 -19.36
N SER A 371 -7.47 -14.41 -18.56
CA SER A 371 -7.63 -15.15 -17.31
C SER A 371 -8.60 -14.43 -16.35
N SER A 372 -9.52 -15.19 -15.76
CA SER A 372 -10.46 -14.68 -14.76
C SER A 372 -9.81 -14.46 -13.38
N SER A 373 -8.61 -15.02 -13.17
CA SER A 373 -7.81 -14.85 -11.95
C SER A 373 -6.41 -14.40 -12.35
N LYS A 374 -6.21 -13.09 -12.44
CA LYS A 374 -5.02 -12.46 -13.02
C LYS A 374 -4.45 -11.36 -12.14
N SER A 375 -3.14 -11.15 -12.24
CA SER A 375 -2.46 -9.99 -11.69
C SER A 375 -1.40 -9.46 -12.65
N VAL A 376 -1.17 -8.15 -12.63
CA VAL A 376 -0.03 -7.53 -13.34
C VAL A 376 0.79 -6.73 -12.36
N VAL A 377 2.04 -7.15 -12.16
CA VAL A 377 3.04 -6.43 -11.38
C VAL A 377 3.78 -5.46 -12.30
N VAL A 378 3.84 -4.19 -11.93
CA VAL A 378 4.71 -3.19 -12.54
C VAL A 378 5.88 -2.98 -11.59
N TRP A 379 7.09 -3.23 -12.08
CA TRP A 379 8.30 -3.24 -11.26
C TRP A 379 9.25 -2.11 -11.68
N LEU A 380 9.50 -1.18 -10.76
CA LEU A 380 10.50 -0.13 -10.88
C LEU A 380 11.42 -0.22 -9.67
N ASP A 381 12.72 -0.37 -9.85
CA ASP A 381 13.61 -0.55 -8.71
C ASP A 381 14.31 0.71 -8.25
N GLY A 382 14.24 1.82 -8.99
CA GLY A 382 14.86 3.09 -8.65
C GLY A 382 16.36 3.14 -8.97
N THR A 383 16.87 2.16 -9.70
CA THR A 383 18.25 2.09 -10.18
C THR A 383 18.30 1.90 -11.69
N GLU A 384 17.22 2.15 -12.41
CA GLU A 384 17.23 2.07 -13.86
C GLU A 384 18.09 3.20 -14.46
N PRO A 385 18.77 2.96 -15.60
CA PRO A 385 19.49 4.02 -16.30
C PRO A 385 18.51 5.13 -16.73
N GLN A 386 18.87 6.39 -16.50
CA GLN A 386 17.99 7.54 -16.81
C GLN A 386 18.22 8.12 -18.20
N SER A 387 19.31 7.73 -18.87
CA SER A 387 19.64 8.15 -20.23
C SER A 387 20.18 7.00 -21.07
N ILE A 388 20.14 7.15 -22.40
CA ILE A 388 20.70 6.15 -23.33
C ILE A 388 22.21 5.95 -23.13
N PRO A 389 23.04 7.00 -22.91
CA PRO A 389 24.44 6.80 -22.53
C PRO A 389 24.63 5.95 -21.26
N ASP A 390 23.82 6.19 -20.23
CA ASP A 390 23.86 5.40 -18.99
C ASP A 390 23.49 3.93 -19.25
N ALA A 391 22.54 3.69 -20.15
CA ALA A 391 22.09 2.37 -20.53
C ALA A 391 23.16 1.52 -21.24
N ALA A 392 24.32 2.09 -21.58
CA ALA A 392 25.48 1.32 -22.06
C ALA A 392 26.25 0.59 -20.94
N SER A 393 25.94 0.87 -19.66
CA SER A 393 26.61 0.27 -18.49
C SER A 393 25.85 -0.94 -17.96
N ASP A 394 26.60 -1.95 -17.51
CA ASP A 394 26.09 -3.13 -16.81
C ASP A 394 25.72 -2.89 -15.35
N GLU A 395 26.23 -1.82 -14.76
CA GLU A 395 26.14 -1.55 -13.32
C GLU A 395 24.69 -1.41 -12.84
N TYR A 396 23.82 -0.82 -13.66
CA TYR A 396 22.40 -0.70 -13.33
C TYR A 396 21.77 -2.10 -13.23
N ALA A 397 21.93 -2.93 -14.26
CA ALA A 397 21.42 -4.29 -14.21
C ALA A 397 22.09 -5.19 -13.13
N ASP A 398 23.37 -4.97 -12.79
CA ASP A 398 24.02 -5.66 -11.66
C ASP A 398 23.39 -5.31 -10.31
N ARG A 399 22.91 -4.06 -10.14
CA ARG A 399 22.19 -3.63 -8.94
C ARG A 399 20.74 -4.13 -8.94
N SER A 400 20.09 -4.15 -10.10
CA SER A 400 18.67 -4.49 -10.28
C SER A 400 18.37 -5.98 -10.26
N ALA A 401 19.18 -6.77 -10.96
CA ALA A 401 18.88 -8.18 -11.22
C ALA A 401 18.72 -9.04 -9.94
N PRO A 402 19.56 -8.91 -8.90
CA PRO A 402 19.36 -9.63 -7.65
C PRO A 402 18.05 -9.25 -6.94
N ARG A 403 17.68 -7.96 -6.98
CA ARG A 403 16.43 -7.47 -6.37
C ARG A 403 15.20 -8.00 -7.09
N LEU A 404 15.24 -8.03 -8.43
CA LEU A 404 14.17 -8.64 -9.23
C LEU A 404 14.06 -10.14 -8.95
N ALA A 405 15.18 -10.86 -8.87
CA ALA A 405 15.18 -12.29 -8.54
C ALA A 405 14.57 -12.56 -7.15
N ASP A 406 14.90 -11.74 -6.15
CA ASP A 406 14.32 -11.82 -4.81
C ASP A 406 12.83 -11.51 -4.79
N ASP A 407 12.39 -10.48 -5.52
CA ASP A 407 10.97 -10.11 -5.63
C ASP A 407 10.15 -11.20 -6.35
N LEU A 408 10.70 -11.83 -7.40
CA LEU A 408 10.09 -12.98 -8.10
C LEU A 408 9.97 -14.21 -7.18
N ALA A 409 11.02 -14.49 -6.39
CA ALA A 409 10.98 -15.56 -5.39
C ALA A 409 9.95 -15.27 -4.28
N GLY A 410 9.84 -14.00 -3.87
CA GLY A 410 8.84 -13.51 -2.93
C GLY A 410 7.41 -13.73 -3.42
N LEU A 411 7.10 -13.31 -4.65
CA LEU A 411 5.81 -13.52 -5.28
C LEU A 411 5.44 -15.01 -5.34
N ARG A 412 6.36 -15.87 -5.80
CA ARG A 412 6.11 -17.31 -5.92
C ARG A 412 5.86 -17.96 -4.54
N ALA A 413 6.58 -17.54 -3.51
CA ALA A 413 6.41 -18.05 -2.15
C ALA A 413 5.09 -17.61 -1.52
N ALA A 414 4.71 -16.34 -1.67
CA ALA A 414 3.44 -15.80 -1.17
C ALA A 414 2.24 -16.48 -1.84
N HIS A 415 2.28 -16.58 -3.18
CA HIS A 415 1.28 -17.30 -3.97
C HIS A 415 1.14 -18.76 -3.51
N ALA A 416 2.25 -19.51 -3.39
CA ALA A 416 2.19 -20.91 -2.96
C ALA A 416 1.64 -21.08 -1.54
N SER A 417 1.91 -20.13 -0.65
CA SER A 417 1.37 -20.12 0.70
C SER A 417 -0.15 -19.89 0.73
N ALA A 418 -0.65 -19.03 -0.15
CA ALA A 418 -2.05 -18.62 -0.23
C ALA A 418 -2.91 -19.61 -1.04
N SER A 419 -2.49 -19.97 -2.25
CA SER A 419 -3.25 -20.81 -3.19
C SER A 419 -2.97 -22.31 -3.04
N GLY A 420 -1.81 -22.68 -2.49
CA GLY A 420 -1.33 -24.06 -2.47
C GLY A 420 -0.78 -24.59 -3.81
N THR A 421 -0.64 -23.73 -4.81
CA THR A 421 -0.07 -24.05 -6.13
C THR A 421 1.11 -23.12 -6.46
N ALA A 422 1.80 -23.33 -7.58
CA ALA A 422 2.93 -22.47 -7.95
C ALA A 422 2.52 -21.17 -8.68
N GLY A 423 1.27 -21.09 -9.17
CA GLY A 423 0.84 -20.06 -10.12
C GLY A 423 1.58 -20.15 -11.46
N HIS A 424 1.16 -19.36 -12.44
CA HIS A 424 1.86 -19.13 -13.70
C HIS A 424 2.41 -17.71 -13.70
N THR A 425 3.74 -17.55 -13.76
CA THR A 425 4.40 -16.24 -13.78
C THR A 425 5.10 -16.00 -15.09
N THR A 426 4.74 -14.92 -15.77
CA THR A 426 5.42 -14.44 -16.99
C THR A 426 6.12 -13.12 -16.70
N ALA A 427 7.44 -13.06 -16.85
CA ALA A 427 8.17 -11.81 -16.75
C ALA A 427 8.43 -11.21 -18.14
N ILE A 428 8.17 -9.91 -18.28
CA ILE A 428 8.22 -9.17 -19.53
C ILE A 428 9.25 -8.06 -19.36
N GLY A 429 10.40 -8.20 -20.01
CA GLY A 429 11.42 -7.18 -20.10
C GLY A 429 11.25 -6.34 -21.36
N HIS A 430 11.20 -5.02 -21.20
CA HIS A 430 11.20 -4.08 -22.33
C HIS A 430 12.51 -3.29 -22.35
N SER A 431 13.16 -3.22 -23.52
CA SER A 431 14.40 -2.45 -23.68
C SER A 431 15.46 -2.87 -22.64
N TYR A 432 16.08 -1.94 -21.91
CA TYR A 432 17.03 -2.25 -20.83
C TYR A 432 16.43 -3.16 -19.72
N GLY A 433 15.11 -3.16 -19.53
CA GLY A 433 14.43 -4.10 -18.63
C GLY A 433 14.56 -5.55 -19.07
N SER A 434 14.75 -5.81 -20.37
CA SER A 434 15.13 -7.14 -20.89
C SER A 434 16.47 -7.60 -20.35
N TYR A 435 17.42 -6.66 -20.22
CA TYR A 435 18.75 -6.94 -19.72
C TYR A 435 18.74 -7.24 -18.22
N ILE A 436 18.00 -6.44 -17.45
CA ILE A 436 17.74 -6.69 -16.02
C ILE A 436 17.11 -8.08 -15.84
N LEU A 437 16.06 -8.39 -16.60
CA LEU A 437 15.38 -9.68 -16.52
C LEU A 437 16.31 -10.83 -16.89
N GLY A 438 17.05 -10.72 -17.99
CA GLY A 438 17.98 -11.77 -18.41
C GLY A 438 19.08 -12.06 -17.38
N LYS A 439 19.64 -11.03 -16.75
CA LYS A 439 20.60 -11.18 -15.64
C LYS A 439 19.93 -11.76 -14.38
N ALA A 440 18.69 -11.39 -14.08
CA ALA A 440 17.95 -11.98 -12.95
C ALA A 440 17.73 -13.48 -13.14
N LEU A 441 17.35 -13.90 -14.35
CA LEU A 441 17.09 -15.31 -14.68
C LEU A 441 18.38 -16.15 -14.69
N SER A 442 19.43 -15.68 -15.36
CA SER A 442 20.75 -16.33 -15.34
C SER A 442 21.40 -16.34 -13.93
N GLY A 443 21.02 -15.39 -13.07
CA GLY A 443 21.38 -15.36 -11.65
C GLY A 443 20.57 -16.30 -10.75
N GLY A 444 19.59 -17.03 -11.29
CA GLY A 444 18.78 -18.01 -10.57
C GLY A 444 17.35 -17.59 -10.25
N GLY A 445 16.90 -16.42 -10.72
CA GLY A 445 15.49 -16.02 -10.73
C GLY A 445 14.63 -17.03 -11.50
N LYS A 446 13.38 -17.23 -11.08
CA LYS A 446 12.50 -18.26 -11.64
C LYS A 446 11.16 -17.68 -12.07
N VAL A 447 10.82 -17.93 -13.32
CA VAL A 447 9.52 -17.64 -13.95
C VAL A 447 9.14 -18.82 -14.84
N ASP A 448 7.87 -18.89 -15.22
CA ASP A 448 7.36 -19.95 -16.08
C ASP A 448 7.51 -19.55 -17.57
N ASP A 449 7.37 -18.26 -17.89
CA ASP A 449 7.73 -17.69 -19.20
C ASP A 449 8.52 -16.37 -19.07
N ALA A 450 9.41 -16.14 -20.03
CA ALA A 450 10.14 -14.88 -20.20
C ALA A 450 9.80 -14.28 -21.57
N VAL A 451 9.46 -12.99 -21.59
CA VAL A 451 9.17 -12.23 -22.81
C VAL A 451 10.13 -11.05 -22.91
N PHE A 452 10.80 -10.92 -24.05
CA PHE A 452 11.73 -9.82 -24.32
C PHE A 452 11.24 -9.00 -25.52
N VAL A 453 10.95 -7.72 -25.29
CA VAL A 453 10.51 -6.79 -26.35
C VAL A 453 11.45 -5.61 -26.52
N GLY A 454 11.75 -5.26 -27.78
CA GLY A 454 12.68 -4.18 -28.10
C GLY A 454 14.03 -4.34 -27.37
N SER A 455 14.56 -5.55 -27.28
CA SER A 455 15.71 -5.87 -26.44
C SER A 455 17.04 -5.47 -27.10
N PRO A 456 17.95 -4.80 -26.36
CA PRO A 456 19.34 -4.63 -26.79
C PRO A 456 20.21 -5.88 -26.53
N GLY A 457 19.67 -6.89 -25.85
CA GLY A 457 20.43 -8.02 -25.28
C GLY A 457 19.87 -8.43 -23.91
N VAL A 458 20.28 -9.63 -23.45
CA VAL A 458 19.79 -10.23 -22.19
C VAL A 458 20.89 -10.79 -21.29
N GLY A 459 22.16 -10.48 -21.53
CA GLY A 459 23.27 -10.89 -20.66
C GLY A 459 23.81 -12.30 -20.90
N VAL A 460 23.19 -13.06 -21.81
CA VAL A 460 23.62 -14.42 -22.19
C VAL A 460 23.49 -14.62 -23.70
N ASP A 461 24.18 -15.64 -24.24
CA ASP A 461 24.22 -15.88 -25.69
C ASP A 461 23.09 -16.79 -26.20
N ARG A 462 22.47 -17.59 -25.33
CA ARG A 462 21.42 -18.56 -25.69
C ARG A 462 20.31 -18.61 -24.63
N ALA A 463 19.08 -18.89 -25.06
CA ALA A 463 17.91 -19.02 -24.19
C ALA A 463 18.12 -20.04 -23.05
N GLY A 464 18.83 -21.14 -23.31
CA GLY A 464 19.15 -22.15 -22.29
C GLY A 464 20.04 -21.64 -21.15
N ASP A 465 20.80 -20.57 -21.37
CA ASP A 465 21.68 -19.97 -20.35
C ASP A 465 20.89 -19.06 -19.39
N LEU A 466 19.60 -18.79 -19.67
CA LEU A 466 18.64 -18.20 -18.72
C LEU A 466 18.07 -19.23 -17.73
N HIS A 467 18.55 -20.49 -17.76
CA HIS A 467 17.98 -21.61 -17.01
C HIS A 467 16.51 -21.94 -17.37
N MET A 468 16.11 -21.62 -18.61
CA MET A 468 14.78 -21.88 -19.15
C MET A 468 14.85 -22.71 -20.44
N SER A 469 13.76 -23.42 -20.77
CA SER A 469 13.61 -23.98 -22.11
C SER A 469 13.33 -22.86 -23.10
N GLY A 470 13.90 -22.91 -24.31
CA GLY A 470 13.59 -21.97 -25.38
C GLY A 470 12.09 -21.92 -25.74
N ASP A 471 11.35 -22.99 -25.45
CA ASP A 471 9.89 -23.03 -25.66
C ASP A 471 9.10 -22.05 -24.77
N HIS A 472 9.72 -21.60 -23.67
CA HIS A 472 9.20 -20.67 -22.66
C HIS A 472 9.91 -19.31 -22.69
N VAL A 473 10.73 -19.07 -23.71
CA VAL A 473 11.40 -17.80 -23.92
C VAL A 473 10.88 -17.20 -25.21
N TRP A 474 10.29 -16.02 -25.12
CA TRP A 474 9.60 -15.34 -26.21
C TRP A 474 10.28 -14.02 -26.53
N SER A 475 10.31 -13.64 -27.81
CA SER A 475 10.89 -12.38 -28.25
C SER A 475 10.07 -11.70 -29.35
N GLY A 476 9.96 -10.38 -29.27
CA GLY A 476 9.33 -9.54 -30.26
C GLY A 476 10.14 -8.27 -30.49
N GLN A 477 10.45 -7.96 -31.74
CA GLN A 477 11.15 -6.74 -32.13
C GLN A 477 10.48 -6.12 -33.36
N ALA A 478 10.05 -4.86 -33.23
CA ALA A 478 9.47 -4.12 -34.34
C ALA A 478 10.54 -3.89 -35.41
N GLY A 479 10.13 -3.96 -36.68
CA GLY A 479 11.07 -3.90 -37.82
C GLY A 479 11.73 -2.54 -38.03
N ASP A 480 11.17 -1.48 -37.45
CA ASP A 480 11.68 -0.10 -37.45
C ASP A 480 12.22 0.31 -36.07
N ASP A 481 12.35 -0.62 -35.12
CA ASP A 481 12.93 -0.34 -33.80
C ASP A 481 14.43 -0.05 -33.93
N PRO A 482 14.91 1.18 -33.60
CA PRO A 482 16.31 1.54 -33.75
C PRO A 482 17.26 0.69 -32.88
N ILE A 483 16.74 -0.02 -31.87
CA ILE A 483 17.53 -0.96 -31.06
C ILE A 483 18.10 -2.12 -31.88
N MET A 484 17.59 -2.38 -33.08
CA MET A 484 18.19 -3.33 -34.02
C MET A 484 19.59 -2.89 -34.49
N PHE A 485 19.86 -1.57 -34.46
CA PHE A 485 21.13 -0.97 -34.84
C PHE A 485 22.06 -0.73 -33.64
N THR A 486 21.70 -1.27 -32.46
CA THR A 486 22.66 -1.48 -31.38
C THR A 486 23.12 -2.93 -31.37
N PRO A 487 23.95 -3.41 -32.33
CA PRO A 487 24.58 -4.70 -32.15
C PRO A 487 25.51 -4.65 -30.94
N ASN A 488 25.61 -5.77 -30.24
CA ASN A 488 26.47 -6.13 -29.10
C ASN A 488 27.98 -5.81 -29.22
N ARG A 489 28.41 -5.09 -30.26
CA ARG A 489 29.78 -4.59 -30.44
C ARG A 489 29.90 -3.08 -30.23
N PHE A 490 28.81 -2.32 -30.24
CA PHE A 490 28.83 -0.84 -30.17
C PHE A 490 28.44 -0.27 -28.81
N THR A 491 27.92 -1.11 -27.90
CA THR A 491 27.80 -0.83 -26.46
C THR A 491 28.73 -1.78 -25.70
N PRO A 492 30.04 -1.46 -25.59
CA PRO A 492 31.06 -2.36 -25.02
C PRO A 492 30.79 -2.83 -23.58
N GLY A 493 29.79 -2.25 -22.90
CA GLY A 493 29.38 -2.62 -21.56
C GLY A 493 28.32 -3.72 -21.50
N LEU A 494 27.42 -3.87 -22.49
CA LEU A 494 26.32 -4.84 -22.43
C LEU A 494 26.73 -6.18 -23.06
N SER A 495 26.49 -7.28 -22.36
CA SER A 495 26.85 -8.63 -22.81
C SER A 495 25.66 -9.45 -23.34
N GLY A 496 25.92 -10.47 -24.16
CA GLY A 496 24.92 -11.47 -24.58
C GLY A 496 24.06 -11.09 -25.79
N ASN A 497 23.68 -12.09 -26.59
CA ASN A 497 22.94 -11.94 -27.85
C ASN A 497 21.56 -11.29 -27.70
N ASN A 498 21.11 -10.63 -28.78
CA ASN A 498 19.73 -10.13 -28.87
C ASN A 498 18.79 -11.34 -28.97
N PRO A 499 17.77 -11.46 -28.10
CA PRO A 499 16.85 -12.61 -28.09
C PRO A 499 15.98 -12.71 -29.35
N SER A 500 15.97 -11.66 -30.18
CA SER A 500 15.31 -11.64 -31.50
C SER A 500 16.14 -12.31 -32.60
N GLU A 501 17.41 -12.64 -32.35
CA GLU A 501 18.25 -13.36 -33.29
C GLU A 501 17.97 -14.87 -33.24
N GLY A 502 17.92 -15.51 -34.41
CA GLY A 502 17.50 -16.91 -34.52
C GLY A 502 18.46 -17.93 -33.86
N ASP A 503 19.73 -17.57 -33.64
CA ASP A 503 20.72 -18.41 -32.94
C ASP A 503 20.61 -18.34 -31.41
N PHE A 504 19.87 -17.37 -30.87
CA PHE A 504 19.57 -17.29 -29.44
C PHE A 504 18.65 -18.43 -28.96
N GLY A 505 17.67 -18.82 -29.78
CA GLY A 505 16.76 -19.93 -29.52
C GLY A 505 15.48 -19.58 -28.74
N ALA A 506 15.02 -18.33 -28.81
CA ALA A 506 13.70 -17.92 -28.34
C ALA A 506 12.61 -18.18 -29.42
N ARG A 507 11.35 -18.23 -29.00
CA ARG A 507 10.19 -18.19 -29.89
C ARG A 507 9.86 -16.75 -30.27
N HIS A 508 9.66 -16.49 -31.55
CA HIS A 508 9.29 -15.15 -32.01
C HIS A 508 7.77 -15.02 -32.15
N PHE A 509 7.21 -13.96 -31.56
CA PHE A 509 5.81 -13.61 -31.73
C PHE A 509 5.65 -12.38 -32.61
N ASP A 510 4.47 -12.29 -33.22
CA ASP A 510 4.12 -11.22 -34.13
C ASP A 510 3.97 -9.89 -33.38
N VAL A 511 4.76 -8.91 -33.82
CA VAL A 511 4.75 -7.50 -33.38
C VAL A 511 4.66 -6.56 -34.58
N SER A 512 4.12 -7.04 -35.71
CA SER A 512 4.12 -6.31 -36.99
C SER A 512 3.33 -5.00 -37.00
N ASP A 513 2.52 -4.74 -35.98
CA ASP A 513 1.79 -3.48 -35.81
C ASP A 513 2.42 -2.53 -34.78
N SER A 514 3.47 -2.96 -34.09
CA SER A 514 4.29 -2.08 -33.25
C SER A 514 5.26 -1.29 -34.11
N HIS A 515 5.35 0.02 -33.86
CA HIS A 515 6.28 0.92 -34.55
C HIS A 515 7.22 1.59 -33.55
N GLY A 516 8.51 1.64 -33.88
CA GLY A 516 9.54 2.20 -33.03
C GLY A 516 9.73 1.46 -31.70
N HIS A 517 10.32 2.14 -30.71
CA HIS A 517 10.84 1.49 -29.51
C HIS A 517 9.86 1.39 -28.33
N SER A 518 8.68 2.03 -28.40
CA SER A 518 7.79 2.21 -27.23
C SER A 518 6.39 1.58 -27.40
N GLU A 519 6.02 1.12 -28.60
CA GLU A 519 4.65 0.72 -28.93
C GLU A 519 4.35 -0.78 -28.71
N TYR A 520 5.09 -1.44 -27.81
CA TYR A 520 4.88 -2.87 -27.56
C TYR A 520 3.66 -3.17 -26.69
N TYR A 521 3.19 -2.22 -25.87
CA TYR A 521 2.02 -2.35 -24.98
C TYR A 521 0.71 -1.88 -25.63
N GLN A 522 0.58 -2.10 -26.94
CA GLN A 522 -0.65 -1.86 -27.70
C GLN A 522 -0.80 -2.91 -28.81
N GLY A 523 -2.00 -2.97 -29.39
CA GLY A 523 -2.25 -3.77 -30.60
C GLY A 523 -2.02 -5.28 -30.46
N HIS A 524 -1.50 -5.89 -31.52
CA HIS A 524 -1.22 -7.31 -31.64
C HIS A 524 -0.05 -7.74 -30.75
N SER A 525 0.99 -6.90 -30.59
CA SER A 525 2.08 -7.16 -29.64
C SER A 525 1.53 -7.38 -28.23
N LEU A 526 0.71 -6.45 -27.72
CA LEU A 526 0.08 -6.57 -26.40
C LEU A 526 -0.80 -7.82 -26.31
N THR A 527 -1.58 -8.09 -27.35
CA THR A 527 -2.45 -9.28 -27.41
C THR A 527 -1.65 -10.57 -27.29
N ASN A 528 -0.51 -10.67 -27.98
CA ASN A 528 0.37 -11.84 -27.91
C ASN A 528 1.06 -11.96 -26.55
N MET A 529 1.55 -10.86 -25.98
CA MET A 529 2.10 -10.87 -24.61
C MET A 529 1.07 -11.34 -23.59
N ALA A 530 -0.17 -10.86 -23.67
CA ALA A 530 -1.27 -11.29 -22.80
C ALA A 530 -1.58 -12.79 -22.93
N ARG A 531 -1.58 -13.32 -24.16
CA ARG A 531 -1.77 -14.76 -24.41
C ARG A 531 -0.65 -15.61 -23.84
N ILE A 532 0.60 -15.14 -23.90
CA ILE A 532 1.74 -15.80 -23.25
C ILE A 532 1.53 -15.78 -21.73
N ALA A 533 1.15 -14.62 -21.17
CA ALA A 533 0.89 -14.48 -19.73
C ALA A 533 -0.24 -15.38 -19.22
N ASP A 534 -1.28 -15.61 -20.03
CA ASP A 534 -2.37 -16.55 -19.75
C ASP A 534 -1.99 -18.05 -19.99
N GLY A 535 -0.76 -18.35 -20.42
CA GLY A 535 -0.35 -19.70 -20.84
C GLY A 535 -1.05 -20.21 -22.11
N ASN A 536 -1.73 -19.34 -22.86
CA ASN A 536 -2.49 -19.67 -24.07
C ASN A 536 -1.60 -19.65 -25.32
N TYR A 537 -0.53 -20.46 -25.32
CA TYR A 537 0.49 -20.46 -26.36
C TYR A 537 -0.05 -20.78 -27.76
N ALA A 538 -1.13 -21.58 -27.85
CA ALA A 538 -1.75 -21.95 -29.12
C ALA A 538 -2.42 -20.76 -29.84
N ALA A 539 -2.78 -19.72 -29.09
CA ALA A 539 -3.37 -18.49 -29.64
C ALA A 539 -2.31 -17.44 -30.02
N VAL A 540 -1.03 -17.65 -29.67
CA VAL A 540 0.05 -16.69 -29.98
C VAL A 540 0.36 -16.74 -31.47
N SER A 541 0.26 -15.60 -32.14
CA SER A 541 0.72 -15.48 -33.53
C SER A 541 2.24 -15.47 -33.55
N THR A 542 2.86 -16.46 -34.20
CA THR A 542 4.32 -16.58 -34.30
C THR A 542 4.86 -16.11 -35.63
N THR A 543 6.05 -15.53 -35.62
CA THR A 543 6.80 -15.13 -36.83
C THR A 543 8.11 -15.92 -36.91
N ALA A 544 8.74 -15.92 -38.08
CA ALA A 544 10.13 -16.40 -38.19
C ALA A 544 11.07 -15.37 -37.55
N ALA A 545 12.20 -15.84 -37.01
CA ALA A 545 13.26 -14.95 -36.54
C ALA A 545 13.67 -13.99 -37.66
N PRO A 546 13.74 -12.68 -37.41
CA PRO A 546 14.24 -11.74 -38.40
C PRO A 546 15.71 -12.05 -38.75
N ASP A 547 16.03 -12.16 -40.05
CA ASP A 547 17.39 -12.51 -40.51
C ASP A 547 18.27 -11.25 -40.59
N HIS A 548 18.92 -10.91 -39.47
CA HIS A 548 19.84 -9.76 -39.39
C HIS A 548 21.28 -10.09 -39.80
N ARG A 549 21.58 -11.30 -40.30
CA ARG A 549 22.96 -11.70 -40.65
C ARG A 549 23.60 -10.81 -41.71
N GLY A 550 22.82 -10.24 -42.62
CA GLY A 550 23.31 -9.31 -43.65
C GLY A 550 23.68 -7.91 -43.13
N LEU A 551 23.15 -7.49 -41.97
CA LEU A 551 23.51 -6.21 -41.33
C LEU A 551 24.78 -6.32 -40.49
N ARG A 552 25.23 -7.55 -40.15
CA ARG A 552 26.49 -7.82 -39.45
C ARG A 552 27.74 -7.57 -40.31
N GLU A 553 27.60 -7.42 -41.63
CA GLU A 553 28.72 -7.29 -42.59
C GLU A 553 28.95 -5.86 -43.14
N LEU A 554 28.18 -4.86 -42.70
CA LEU A 554 28.38 -3.48 -43.16
C LEU A 554 29.65 -2.87 -42.55
N PRO A 555 30.53 -2.26 -43.36
CA PRO A 555 31.74 -1.62 -42.84
C PRO A 555 31.37 -0.36 -42.05
N THR A 556 32.12 -0.12 -40.96
CA THR A 556 31.85 0.88 -39.91
C THR A 556 31.76 2.34 -40.41
N ASP A 557 32.26 2.60 -41.61
CA ASP A 557 32.30 3.91 -42.28
C ASP A 557 31.01 4.26 -43.05
N ALA A 558 30.13 3.30 -43.32
CA ALA A 558 28.86 3.55 -44.02
C ALA A 558 27.74 4.11 -43.10
N LEU A 559 27.92 4.05 -41.78
CA LEU A 559 26.88 4.41 -40.79
C LEU A 559 26.99 5.85 -40.25
N ASP A 560 28.09 6.56 -40.51
CA ASP A 560 28.28 7.97 -40.10
C ASP A 560 27.31 8.95 -40.79
N THR A 561 26.59 8.50 -41.84
CA THR A 561 25.64 9.36 -42.57
C THR A 561 24.20 9.27 -42.01
N TYR A 562 23.92 8.39 -41.03
CA TYR A 562 22.56 8.14 -40.53
C TYR A 562 22.35 8.44 -39.03
N VAL A 563 23.30 9.14 -38.39
CA VAL A 563 23.29 9.42 -36.95
C VAL A 563 22.93 10.89 -36.69
N PHE A 564 21.71 11.10 -36.16
CA PHE A 564 21.21 12.28 -35.43
C PHE A 564 21.37 13.67 -36.07
N ASP A 565 20.34 14.14 -36.77
CA ASP A 565 20.03 15.58 -36.83
C ASP A 565 18.94 15.90 -35.78
N PRO A 566 19.25 16.60 -34.67
CA PRO A 566 18.30 16.85 -33.58
C PRO A 566 17.21 17.89 -33.91
N VAL A 567 17.19 18.44 -35.12
CA VAL A 567 16.40 19.65 -35.45
C VAL A 567 15.06 19.36 -36.12
N GLU A 568 14.82 18.17 -36.69
CA GLU A 568 13.53 17.88 -37.37
C GLU A 568 12.43 17.31 -36.45
N THR A 569 12.75 16.80 -35.26
CA THR A 569 11.72 16.24 -34.34
C THR A 569 10.99 17.31 -33.51
N VAL A 570 11.45 18.57 -33.52
CA VAL A 570 10.81 19.68 -32.80
C VAL A 570 9.70 20.36 -33.64
N GLY A 571 9.56 20.01 -34.93
CA GLY A 571 8.61 20.63 -35.86
C GLY A 571 7.16 20.13 -35.79
N HIS A 572 6.89 18.95 -35.22
CA HIS A 572 5.56 18.33 -35.30
C HIS A 572 4.66 18.51 -34.05
N THR A 573 5.19 19.04 -32.95
CA THR A 573 4.43 19.22 -31.70
C THR A 573 3.80 20.62 -31.56
N ALA A 574 4.04 21.54 -32.51
CA ALA A 574 3.53 22.92 -32.45
C ALA A 574 2.29 23.18 -33.35
N GLY A 575 1.79 22.18 -34.08
CA GLY A 575 0.77 22.36 -35.12
C GLY A 575 -0.70 22.15 -34.73
N SER A 576 -1.03 21.61 -33.54
CA SER A 576 -2.43 21.22 -33.24
C SER A 576 -3.17 22.14 -32.24
N LEU A 577 -2.60 23.29 -31.88
CA LEU A 577 -3.20 24.16 -30.86
C LEU A 577 -4.17 25.24 -31.39
N PHE A 578 -4.40 25.35 -32.70
CA PHE A 578 -5.26 26.42 -33.24
C PHE A 578 -6.02 26.05 -34.52
N THR A 579 -6.89 25.03 -34.54
CA THR A 579 -7.93 24.90 -35.59
C THR A 579 -9.12 24.04 -35.15
N GLY A 580 -10.31 24.64 -34.93
CA GLY A 580 -11.59 23.93 -34.80
C GLY A 580 -12.77 24.82 -34.37
N HIS A 581 -13.78 24.97 -35.24
CA HIS A 581 -14.89 25.94 -35.18
C HIS A 581 -16.12 25.50 -34.32
N PRO A 582 -17.04 26.43 -33.96
CA PRO A 582 -18.07 26.26 -32.94
C PRO A 582 -19.42 25.79 -33.48
N ILE A 583 -19.64 24.47 -33.62
CA ILE A 583 -20.98 23.87 -33.78
C ILE A 583 -21.22 22.63 -32.89
N ASP A 584 -20.25 22.18 -32.08
CA ASP A 584 -20.41 21.01 -31.20
C ASP A 584 -21.04 21.31 -29.81
N ALA A 585 -21.48 22.54 -29.59
CA ALA A 585 -22.07 22.99 -28.32
C ALA A 585 -23.56 22.59 -28.14
N ALA A 586 -24.25 22.13 -29.19
CA ALA A 586 -25.69 21.80 -29.13
C ALA A 586 -25.98 20.29 -28.97
N GLN A 587 -25.07 19.40 -29.38
CA GLN A 587 -25.23 17.94 -29.19
C GLN A 587 -24.84 17.46 -27.77
N ASN A 588 -24.06 18.25 -27.05
CA ASN A 588 -23.68 17.98 -25.66
C ASN A 588 -24.81 18.28 -24.64
N LEU A 589 -25.82 19.07 -25.00
CA LEU A 589 -26.93 19.38 -24.10
C LEU A 589 -28.01 18.29 -24.08
N TYR A 590 -28.12 17.48 -25.14
CA TYR A 590 -29.08 16.36 -25.19
C TYR A 590 -28.53 15.08 -24.54
N HIS A 591 -27.22 14.82 -24.63
CA HIS A 591 -26.58 13.70 -23.93
C HIS A 591 -26.38 13.95 -22.43
N GLY A 592 -26.35 15.21 -21.99
CA GLY A 592 -26.26 15.58 -20.58
C GLY A 592 -27.50 15.24 -19.75
N VAL A 593 -28.69 15.10 -20.36
CA VAL A 593 -29.93 14.79 -19.63
C VAL A 593 -30.14 13.28 -19.50
N ALA A 594 -29.64 12.47 -20.44
CA ALA A 594 -29.69 11.00 -20.36
C ALA A 594 -28.68 10.43 -19.34
N LYS A 595 -27.52 11.10 -19.15
CA LYS A 595 -26.51 10.70 -18.16
C LYS A 595 -26.98 10.87 -16.72
N ASN A 596 -27.80 11.89 -16.44
CA ASN A 596 -28.36 12.15 -15.10
C ASN A 596 -29.44 11.15 -14.63
N LEU A 597 -29.89 10.23 -15.49
CA LEU A 597 -30.82 9.16 -15.09
C LEU A 597 -30.11 7.81 -14.84
N GLY A 598 -28.93 7.58 -15.44
CA GLY A 598 -28.08 6.41 -15.18
C GLY A 598 -27.30 6.52 -13.87
N ASP A 599 -26.91 7.73 -13.47
CA ASP A 599 -26.13 7.99 -12.25
C ASP A 599 -26.94 7.82 -10.94
N LEU A 600 -28.26 7.58 -11.02
CA LEU A 600 -29.07 7.24 -9.85
C LEU A 600 -29.00 5.74 -9.45
N GLY A 601 -28.39 4.89 -10.28
CA GLY A 601 -28.20 3.45 -9.99
C GLY A 601 -26.88 3.11 -9.29
N HIS A 602 -25.84 3.93 -9.46
CA HIS A 602 -24.47 3.63 -8.98
C HIS A 602 -24.12 4.28 -7.64
N THR A 603 -25.02 5.07 -7.06
CA THR A 603 -24.79 5.75 -5.78
C THR A 603 -24.77 4.78 -4.60
N GLY A 604 -25.30 3.56 -4.73
CA GLY A 604 -25.28 2.46 -3.76
C GLY A 604 -23.90 2.18 -3.13
N GLU A 605 -23.03 1.57 -3.93
CA GLU A 605 -21.74 1.02 -3.51
C GLU A 605 -20.68 2.09 -3.25
N ASP A 606 -20.68 3.18 -4.02
CA ASP A 606 -19.77 4.32 -3.84
C ASP A 606 -19.90 4.98 -2.47
N ILE A 607 -21.09 4.87 -1.89
CA ILE A 607 -21.39 5.49 -0.63
C ILE A 607 -21.03 4.59 0.58
N VAL A 608 -21.17 3.26 0.46
CA VAL A 608 -20.67 2.29 1.46
C VAL A 608 -19.15 2.29 1.50
N VAL A 609 -18.51 2.21 0.33
CA VAL A 609 -17.05 2.19 0.19
C VAL A 609 -16.46 3.54 0.54
N GLY A 610 -17.10 4.63 0.12
CA GLY A 610 -16.68 5.99 0.47
C GLY A 610 -16.73 6.26 1.96
N ALA A 611 -17.63 5.62 2.70
CA ALA A 611 -17.79 5.91 4.11
C ALA A 611 -17.08 4.92 5.05
N GLY A 612 -16.81 3.69 4.60
CA GLY A 612 -15.75 2.85 5.16
C GLY A 612 -14.37 3.50 5.03
N HIS A 613 -14.10 4.20 3.91
CA HIS A 613 -12.87 4.97 3.74
C HIS A 613 -12.82 6.23 4.60
N VAL A 614 -13.92 6.96 4.81
CA VAL A 614 -13.93 8.13 5.73
C VAL A 614 -13.73 7.69 7.18
N ALA A 615 -14.26 6.53 7.58
CA ALA A 615 -14.01 5.94 8.90
C ALA A 615 -12.54 5.47 9.06
N LYS A 616 -11.95 4.87 8.01
CA LYS A 616 -10.54 4.47 7.97
C LYS A 616 -9.59 5.69 7.95
N SER A 617 -9.87 6.71 7.16
CA SER A 617 -9.06 7.94 7.09
C SER A 617 -9.18 8.81 8.34
N ALA A 618 -10.32 8.79 9.05
CA ALA A 618 -10.44 9.43 10.35
C ALA A 618 -9.69 8.64 11.44
N TRP A 619 -9.63 7.31 11.31
CA TRP A 619 -8.88 6.42 12.20
C TRP A 619 -7.36 6.54 12.01
N ASP A 620 -6.88 6.55 10.76
CA ASP A 620 -5.47 6.75 10.39
C ASP A 620 -4.93 8.16 10.74
N TRP A 621 -5.79 9.07 11.17
CA TRP A 621 -5.43 10.41 11.66
C TRP A 621 -5.42 10.52 13.20
N ILE A 622 -5.98 9.52 13.89
CA ILE A 622 -6.12 9.46 15.36
C ILE A 622 -5.02 8.58 16.00
N THR A 623 -4.45 7.65 15.25
CA THR A 623 -3.24 6.87 15.64
C THR A 623 -2.01 7.43 14.96
#